data_AF-A0A960I1X0-F1
#
_entry.id   AF-A0A960I1X0-F1
#
_cell.length_a   1.000
_cell.length_b   1.000
_cell.length_c   1.000
_cell.angle_alpha   90.00
_cell.angle_beta   90.00
_cell.angle_gamma   90.00
#
_symmetry.space_group_name_H-M   'P 1'
#
loop_
_entity.id
_entity.type
_entity.pdbx_description
1 polymer ?
#
loop_
_entity_poly.entity_id
_entity_poly.type
_entity_poly.pdbx_seq_one_letter_code
_entity_poly.pdbx_strand_id
1 'polypeptide(L)'
;VRPLRQMNFHSSFNEVFLADARIPKDWVVGGVNQGWSAALATLAHERRFGVAVTVDRHPVDPGPAAEEAAAEARETLKVYSWYPQRAGRADLAVPHARSAGLAGDPVVRQEIARLLTLQRVSQWTAERAKANRALGRPPGPEGSIGKLAISHVARQAARVHSRLGGPRSMLAGTDPHAPLDGLLAEILISVPAQSIAGGTDEIQRNILGEKALGLPKEPDPGKDLPYREARNL
;
A
#
# COMPACT_ATOMS: atom_id res chain seq x y z
N VAL A 1 3.03 -10.77 23.03
CA VAL A 1 3.12 -9.97 21.78
C VAL A 1 4.53 -9.41 21.71
N ARG A 2 5.27 -9.62 20.61
CA ARG A 2 6.66 -9.18 20.44
C ARG A 2 6.78 -8.25 19.23
N PRO A 3 7.16 -6.96 19.40
CA PRO A 3 7.32 -6.05 18.27
C PRO A 3 8.42 -6.49 17.30
N LEU A 4 8.18 -6.32 16.01
CA LEU A 4 9.13 -6.59 14.93
C LEU A 4 9.71 -5.27 14.43
N ARG A 5 11.02 -5.10 14.58
CA ARG A 5 11.73 -3.94 14.02
C ARG A 5 11.85 -4.10 12.51
N GLN A 6 11.28 -3.16 11.78
CA GLN A 6 11.30 -3.11 10.32
C GLN A 6 12.59 -2.44 9.82
N MET A 7 12.90 -2.60 8.53
CA MET A 7 14.09 -1.98 7.92
C MET A 7 14.05 -0.45 7.92
N ASN A 8 12.86 0.15 8.03
CA ASN A 8 12.65 1.58 8.18
C ASN A 8 12.68 2.05 9.65
N PHE A 9 13.14 1.19 10.56
CA PHE A 9 13.29 1.45 12.00
C PHE A 9 11.98 1.65 12.78
N HIS A 10 10.83 1.54 12.13
CA HIS A 10 9.54 1.45 12.81
C HIS A 10 9.30 0.04 13.36
N SER A 11 8.36 -0.05 14.30
CA SER A 11 7.94 -1.32 14.92
C SER A 11 6.41 -1.42 14.94
N SER A 12 5.78 -1.20 13.78
CA SER A 12 4.32 -1.19 13.64
C SER A 12 3.71 -2.60 13.61
N PHE A 13 4.54 -3.63 13.47
CA PHE A 13 4.11 -5.03 13.42
C PHE A 13 4.58 -5.79 14.64
N ASN A 14 3.85 -6.86 14.97
CA ASN A 14 4.17 -7.75 16.06
C ASN A 14 4.12 -9.20 15.61
N GLU A 15 4.97 -10.00 16.21
CA GLU A 15 4.78 -11.44 16.27
C GLU A 15 3.89 -11.79 17.47
N VAL A 16 2.87 -12.59 17.20
CA VAL A 16 1.86 -12.99 18.18
C VAL A 16 1.93 -14.50 18.36
N PHE A 17 2.17 -14.93 19.60
CA PHE A 17 2.19 -16.34 19.98
C PHE A 17 0.87 -16.68 20.67
N LEU A 18 0.20 -17.72 20.19
CA LEU A 18 -1.02 -18.26 20.79
C LEU A 18 -0.69 -19.67 21.30
N ALA A 19 -0.57 -19.82 22.61
CA ALA A 19 -0.33 -21.11 23.28
C ALA A 19 -1.48 -21.36 24.26
N ASP A 20 -2.21 -22.46 24.06
CA ASP A 20 -3.38 -22.86 24.84
C ASP A 20 -4.43 -21.74 25.04
N ALA A 21 -4.50 -20.81 24.07
CA ALA A 21 -5.46 -19.71 24.09
C ALA A 21 -6.89 -20.27 24.01
N ARG A 22 -7.72 -19.95 25.01
CA ARG A 22 -9.12 -20.36 25.08
C ARG A 22 -10.01 -19.17 24.71
N ILE A 23 -10.91 -19.39 23.77
CA ILE A 23 -11.95 -18.41 23.39
C ILE A 23 -13.33 -19.05 23.50
N PRO A 24 -14.38 -18.30 23.90
CA PRO A 24 -15.74 -18.80 23.89
C PRO A 24 -16.18 -19.26 22.49
N LYS A 25 -16.98 -20.33 22.41
CA LYS A 25 -17.53 -20.83 21.13
C LYS A 25 -18.31 -19.75 20.38
N ASP A 26 -19.00 -18.88 21.11
CA ASP A 26 -19.87 -17.85 20.54
C ASP A 26 -19.08 -16.68 19.91
N TRP A 27 -17.75 -16.67 20.03
CA TRP A 27 -16.87 -15.71 19.36
C TRP A 27 -16.42 -16.18 17.97
N VAL A 28 -16.83 -17.39 17.54
CA VAL A 28 -16.56 -17.87 16.18
C VAL A 28 -17.39 -17.03 15.20
N VAL A 29 -16.69 -16.27 14.35
CA VAL A 29 -17.33 -15.49 13.28
C VAL A 29 -17.74 -16.43 12.14
N GLY A 30 -19.04 -16.47 11.85
CA GLY A 30 -19.62 -17.38 10.87
C GLY A 30 -19.85 -18.77 11.47
N GLY A 31 -19.29 -19.81 10.86
CA GLY A 31 -19.38 -21.19 11.34
C GLY A 31 -18.01 -21.85 11.47
N VAL A 32 -17.93 -22.92 12.26
CA VAL A 32 -16.72 -23.77 12.31
C VAL A 32 -16.39 -24.25 10.89
N ASN A 33 -15.10 -24.21 10.53
CA ASN A 33 -14.58 -24.52 9.19
C ASN A 33 -14.98 -23.53 8.07
N GLN A 34 -15.61 -22.39 8.39
CA GLN A 34 -15.97 -21.35 7.40
C GLN A 34 -15.03 -20.13 7.41
N GLY A 35 -13.86 -20.25 8.07
CA GLY A 35 -12.92 -19.13 8.22
C GLY A 35 -12.39 -18.58 6.90
N TRP A 36 -12.22 -19.43 5.87
CA TRP A 36 -11.76 -18.98 4.56
C TRP A 36 -12.79 -18.07 3.86
N SER A 37 -14.07 -18.45 3.92
CA SER A 37 -15.19 -17.65 3.39
C SER A 37 -15.25 -16.28 4.07
N ALA A 38 -15.12 -16.26 5.41
CA ALA A 38 -15.09 -15.01 6.18
C ALA A 38 -13.87 -14.14 5.81
N ALA A 39 -12.68 -14.72 5.71
CA ALA A 39 -11.47 -14.01 5.31
C ALA A 39 -11.58 -13.42 3.90
N LEU A 40 -12.12 -14.17 2.94
CA LEU A 40 -12.36 -13.69 1.58
C LEU A 40 -13.37 -12.53 1.55
N ALA A 41 -14.42 -12.57 2.38
CA ALA A 41 -15.38 -11.47 2.50
C ALA A 41 -14.71 -10.21 3.03
N THR A 42 -13.88 -10.30 4.08
CA THR A 42 -13.09 -9.19 4.61
C THR A 42 -12.13 -8.64 3.56
N LEU A 43 -11.34 -9.50 2.90
CA LEU A 43 -10.43 -9.07 1.84
C LEU A 43 -11.15 -8.47 0.63
N ALA A 44 -12.35 -8.94 0.29
CA ALA A 44 -13.18 -8.34 -0.75
C ALA A 44 -13.65 -6.95 -0.33
N HIS A 45 -13.97 -6.75 0.96
CA HIS A 45 -14.32 -5.45 1.52
C HIS A 45 -13.13 -4.49 1.49
N GLU A 46 -11.95 -4.91 1.96
CA GLU A 46 -10.71 -4.13 1.95
C GLU A 46 -10.29 -3.74 0.52
N ARG A 47 -10.46 -4.65 -0.46
CA ARG A 47 -10.18 -4.37 -1.89
C ARG A 47 -11.12 -3.35 -2.52
N ARG A 48 -12.27 -3.05 -1.93
CA ARG A 48 -13.12 -1.91 -2.37
C ARG A 48 -12.42 -0.57 -2.14
N PHE A 49 -11.46 -0.54 -1.22
CA PHE A 49 -10.59 0.58 -0.90
C PHE A 49 -9.23 0.49 -1.62
N GLY A 50 -9.15 -0.10 -2.82
CA GLY A 50 -7.94 -0.16 -3.65
C GLY A 50 -7.36 1.20 -4.10
N VAL A 51 -7.73 2.28 -3.43
CA VAL A 51 -7.09 3.58 -3.46
C VAL A 51 -6.20 3.61 -2.22
N ALA A 52 -4.95 4.05 -2.37
CA ALA A 52 -4.19 4.54 -1.21
C ALA A 52 -5.16 5.28 -0.29
N VAL A 53 -5.09 5.05 1.03
CA VAL A 53 -5.91 5.73 2.03
C VAL A 53 -5.66 7.24 1.92
N THR A 54 -6.23 7.86 0.89
CA THR A 54 -6.69 9.22 0.90
C THR A 54 -7.91 9.09 1.77
N VAL A 55 -7.69 9.25 3.08
CA VAL A 55 -8.74 9.69 3.98
C VAL A 55 -9.38 10.85 3.23
N ASP A 56 -10.61 10.66 2.78
CA ASP A 56 -11.37 11.71 2.13
C ASP A 56 -11.46 12.80 3.20
N ARG A 57 -10.57 13.79 3.12
CA ARG A 57 -10.52 14.89 4.08
C ARG A 57 -11.68 15.77 3.71
N HIS A 58 -12.85 15.40 4.21
CA HIS A 58 -13.98 16.33 4.20
C HIS A 58 -13.50 17.60 4.90
N PRO A 59 -13.69 18.78 4.27
CA PRO A 59 -13.41 20.02 4.96
C PRO A 59 -14.26 20.04 6.22
N VAL A 60 -13.59 20.09 7.38
CA VAL A 60 -14.25 20.27 8.68
C VAL A 60 -14.02 21.72 9.08
N ASP A 61 -15.08 22.40 9.48
CA ASP A 61 -14.95 23.77 10.00
C ASP A 61 -14.00 23.77 11.20
N PRO A 62 -13.07 24.75 11.27
CA PRO A 62 -12.14 24.82 12.38
C PRO A 62 -12.88 25.10 13.68
N GLY A 63 -12.48 24.42 14.75
CA GLY A 63 -13.05 24.57 16.09
C GLY A 63 -12.53 23.49 17.04
N PRO A 64 -12.88 23.57 18.33
CA PRO A 64 -12.33 22.68 19.36
C PRO A 64 -12.52 21.19 19.05
N ALA A 65 -13.71 20.81 18.56
CA ALA A 65 -14.00 19.42 18.18
C ALA A 65 -13.17 18.96 16.96
N ALA A 66 -12.91 19.84 15.99
CA ALA A 66 -12.07 19.52 14.83
C ALA A 66 -10.59 19.38 15.24
N GLU A 67 -10.13 20.19 16.18
CA GLU A 67 -8.77 20.10 16.74
C GLU A 67 -8.58 18.82 17.55
N GLU A 68 -9.56 18.45 18.38
CA GLU A 68 -9.57 17.21 19.15
C GLU A 68 -9.57 15.99 18.23
N ALA A 69 -10.48 15.94 17.25
CA ALA A 69 -10.51 14.86 16.26
C ALA A 69 -9.20 14.76 15.47
N ALA A 70 -8.57 15.90 15.12
CA ALA A 70 -7.27 15.90 14.47
C ALA A 70 -6.15 15.39 15.41
N ALA A 71 -6.22 15.67 16.71
CA ALA A 71 -5.28 15.15 17.70
C ALA A 71 -5.42 13.63 17.88
N GLU A 72 -6.65 13.14 18.02
CA GLU A 72 -6.96 11.72 18.12
C GLU A 72 -6.51 10.97 16.86
N ALA A 73 -6.79 11.52 15.68
CA ALA A 73 -6.34 10.95 14.41
C ALA A 73 -4.81 10.90 14.33
N ARG A 74 -4.10 11.93 14.80
CA ARG A 74 -2.61 11.93 14.85
C ARG A 74 -2.08 10.83 15.76
N GLU A 75 -2.65 10.64 16.95
CA GLU A 75 -2.18 9.61 17.88
C GLU A 75 -2.51 8.21 17.34
N THR A 76 -3.73 8.00 16.85
CA THR A 76 -4.15 6.73 16.24
C THR A 76 -3.29 6.36 15.02
N LEU A 77 -2.95 7.34 14.18
CA LEU A 77 -2.16 7.13 12.97
C LEU A 77 -0.65 7.17 13.21
N LYS A 78 -0.17 7.37 14.44
CA LYS A 78 1.25 7.45 14.77
C LYS A 78 2.02 6.19 14.39
N VAL A 79 1.41 5.02 14.61
CA VAL A 79 1.93 3.71 14.16
C VAL A 79 1.95 3.55 12.64
N TYR A 80 1.21 4.39 11.91
CA TYR A 80 1.15 4.45 10.46
C TYR A 80 1.87 5.67 9.87
N SER A 81 2.70 6.36 10.66
CA SER A 81 3.43 7.57 10.24
C SER A 81 4.32 7.35 9.01
N TRP A 82 4.81 6.12 8.78
CA TRP A 82 5.61 5.74 7.61
C TRP A 82 4.79 5.28 6.39
N TYR A 83 3.46 5.20 6.50
CA TYR A 83 2.60 4.76 5.39
C TYR A 83 2.67 5.67 4.16
N PRO A 84 2.78 7.01 4.29
CA PRO A 84 3.02 7.88 3.15
C PRO A 84 4.33 7.55 2.40
N GLN A 85 5.38 7.14 3.11
CA GLN A 85 6.69 6.82 2.57
C GLN A 85 6.64 5.53 1.75
N ARG A 86 5.97 4.47 2.24
CA ARG A 86 5.75 3.27 1.40
C ARG A 86 4.89 3.57 0.17
N ALA A 87 4.00 4.55 0.21
CA ALA A 87 3.24 5.00 -0.96
C ALA A 87 4.08 5.82 -1.95
N GLY A 88 5.35 6.08 -1.64
CA GLY A 88 6.32 6.70 -2.53
C GLY A 88 6.40 8.22 -2.47
N ARG A 89 5.50 8.90 -1.73
CA ARG A 89 5.45 10.38 -1.61
C ARG A 89 5.50 11.13 -2.94
N ALA A 90 4.68 10.71 -3.91
CA ALA A 90 4.58 11.36 -5.21
C ALA A 90 4.30 12.89 -5.12
N ASP A 91 3.65 13.33 -4.04
CA ASP A 91 3.41 14.73 -3.69
C ASP A 91 4.72 15.56 -3.57
N LEU A 92 5.82 14.94 -3.17
CA LEU A 92 7.11 15.60 -2.99
C LEU A 92 7.97 15.64 -4.24
N ALA A 93 7.60 14.96 -5.33
CA ALA A 93 8.44 14.84 -6.52
C ALA A 93 8.78 16.21 -7.14
N VAL A 94 7.78 17.09 -7.31
CA VAL A 94 7.98 18.44 -7.88
C VAL A 94 8.69 19.37 -6.90
N PRO A 95 8.28 19.49 -5.61
CA PRO A 95 9.03 20.27 -4.63
C PRO A 95 10.51 19.87 -4.53
N HIS A 96 10.79 18.56 -4.47
CA HIS A 96 12.16 18.06 -4.40
C HIS A 96 12.95 18.38 -5.67
N ALA A 97 12.35 18.25 -6.86
CA ALA A 97 13.04 18.61 -8.10
C ALA A 97 13.41 20.09 -8.16
N ARG A 98 12.54 20.98 -7.63
CA ARG A 98 12.83 22.41 -7.53
C ARG A 98 13.94 22.69 -6.53
N SER A 99 13.89 22.10 -5.33
CA SER A 99 14.92 22.32 -4.30
C SER A 99 16.29 21.77 -4.73
N ALA A 100 16.30 20.70 -5.52
CA ALA A 100 17.52 20.13 -6.10
C ALA A 100 18.05 20.92 -7.32
N GLY A 101 17.35 21.96 -7.79
CA GLY A 101 17.73 22.71 -8.99
C GLY A 101 17.55 21.93 -10.30
N LEU A 102 16.83 20.80 -10.27
CA LEU A 102 16.68 19.86 -11.40
C LEU A 102 15.32 19.96 -12.09
N ALA A 103 14.46 20.90 -11.68
CA ALA A 103 13.13 21.09 -12.29
C ALA A 103 13.18 21.48 -13.78
N GLY A 104 14.31 22.02 -14.25
CA GLY A 104 14.54 22.33 -15.68
C GLY A 104 15.09 21.16 -16.50
N ASP A 105 15.62 20.11 -15.87
CA ASP A 105 16.22 18.97 -16.55
C ASP A 105 15.14 18.19 -17.33
N PRO A 106 15.30 17.99 -18.66
CA PRO A 106 14.26 17.38 -19.49
C PRO A 106 13.97 15.92 -19.11
N VAL A 107 14.97 15.18 -18.63
CA VAL A 107 14.81 13.78 -18.23
C VAL A 107 14.10 13.68 -16.88
N VAL A 108 14.46 14.54 -15.92
CA VAL A 108 13.77 14.63 -14.62
C VAL A 108 12.31 15.03 -14.83
N ARG A 109 12.05 16.04 -15.67
CA ARG A 109 10.69 16.45 -16.03
C ARG A 109 9.88 15.29 -16.63
N GLN A 110 10.49 14.48 -17.50
CA GLN A 110 9.81 13.34 -18.12
C GLN A 110 9.47 12.24 -17.10
N GLU A 111 10.36 11.92 -16.18
CA GLU A 111 10.10 10.91 -15.15
C GLU A 111 9.04 11.38 -14.14
N ILE A 112 9.01 12.67 -13.80
CA ILE A 112 7.94 13.28 -12.99
C ILE A 112 6.61 13.28 -13.75
N ALA A 113 6.61 13.61 -15.04
CA ALA A 113 5.41 13.55 -15.87
C ALA A 113 4.82 12.13 -15.91
N ARG A 114 5.68 11.11 -16.06
CA ARG A 114 5.26 9.69 -15.98
C ARG A 114 4.65 9.37 -14.62
N LEU A 115 5.28 9.80 -13.52
CA LEU A 115 4.76 9.59 -12.17
C LEU A 115 3.35 10.19 -11.98
N LEU A 116 3.18 11.47 -12.32
CA LEU A 116 1.91 12.17 -12.16
C LEU A 116 0.83 11.58 -13.08
N THR A 117 1.21 11.12 -14.27
CA THR A 117 0.29 10.41 -15.18
C THR A 117 -0.18 9.10 -14.55
N LEU A 118 0.73 8.27 -14.04
CA LEU A 118 0.37 7.01 -13.36
C LEU A 118 -0.56 7.28 -12.17
N GLN A 119 -0.23 8.28 -11.35
CA GLN A 119 -1.06 8.67 -10.20
C GLN A 119 -2.46 9.11 -10.63
N ARG A 120 -2.56 9.95 -11.66
CA ARG A 120 -3.85 10.44 -12.17
C ARG A 120 -4.70 9.33 -12.80
N VAL A 121 -4.09 8.44 -13.58
CA VAL A 121 -4.79 7.28 -14.17
C VAL A 121 -5.26 6.32 -13.09
N SER A 122 -4.48 6.11 -12.03
CA SER A 122 -4.88 5.32 -10.86
C SER A 122 -6.10 5.95 -10.16
N GLN A 123 -6.08 7.26 -9.92
CA GLN A 123 -7.22 8.01 -9.37
C GLN A 123 -8.47 7.86 -10.23
N TRP A 124 -8.38 8.07 -11.55
CA TRP A 124 -9.54 7.89 -12.43
C TRP A 124 -10.07 6.46 -12.48
N THR A 125 -9.19 5.47 -12.35
CA THR A 125 -9.60 4.06 -12.26
C THR A 125 -10.39 3.81 -10.98
N ALA A 126 -9.95 4.39 -9.87
CA ALA A 126 -10.66 4.33 -8.60
C ALA A 126 -12.02 5.04 -8.65
N GLU A 127 -12.08 6.25 -9.20
CA GLU A 127 -13.33 7.00 -9.36
C GLU A 127 -14.33 6.26 -10.25
N ARG A 128 -13.86 5.67 -11.35
CA ARG A 128 -14.69 4.82 -12.21
C ARG A 128 -15.22 3.59 -11.45
N ALA A 129 -14.40 2.94 -10.64
CA ALA A 129 -14.83 1.81 -9.81
C ALA A 129 -15.87 2.25 -8.76
N LYS A 130 -15.70 3.42 -8.14
CA LYS A 130 -16.65 4.03 -7.20
C LYS A 130 -17.98 4.33 -7.88
N ALA A 131 -17.95 4.95 -9.07
CA ALA A 131 -19.14 5.25 -9.86
C ALA A 131 -19.89 3.98 -10.28
N ASN A 132 -19.18 2.95 -10.76
CA ASN A 132 -19.78 1.66 -11.10
C ASN A 132 -20.52 1.04 -9.90
N ARG A 133 -19.91 1.09 -8.70
CA ARG A 133 -20.55 0.59 -7.47
C ARG A 133 -21.78 1.40 -7.08
N ALA A 134 -21.74 2.72 -7.21
CA ALA A 134 -22.89 3.58 -6.93
C ALA A 134 -24.09 3.26 -7.84
N LEU A 135 -23.83 2.77 -9.06
CA LEU A 135 -24.83 2.25 -9.99
C LEU A 135 -25.26 0.80 -9.72
N GLY A 136 -24.82 0.19 -8.62
CA GLY A 136 -25.15 -1.20 -8.27
C GLY A 136 -24.49 -2.25 -9.16
N ARG A 137 -23.50 -1.88 -9.98
CA ARG A 137 -22.80 -2.84 -10.85
C ARG A 137 -21.97 -3.80 -10.00
N PRO A 138 -21.89 -5.09 -10.39
CA PRO A 138 -21.09 -6.05 -9.67
C PRO A 138 -19.60 -5.62 -9.68
N PRO A 139 -18.85 -5.86 -8.59
CA PRO A 139 -17.42 -5.58 -8.56
C PRO A 139 -16.68 -6.38 -9.64
N GLY A 140 -15.85 -5.70 -10.43
CA GLY A 140 -15.00 -6.31 -11.44
C GLY A 140 -13.52 -6.38 -11.00
N PRO A 141 -12.58 -6.40 -11.96
CA PRO A 141 -11.14 -6.50 -11.68
C PRO A 141 -10.52 -5.22 -11.11
N GLU A 142 -11.28 -4.16 -10.90
CA GLU A 142 -10.75 -2.82 -10.57
C GLU A 142 -9.96 -2.82 -9.24
N GLY A 143 -10.29 -3.69 -8.29
CA GLY A 143 -9.53 -3.82 -7.04
C GLY A 143 -8.09 -4.30 -7.28
N SER A 144 -7.90 -5.33 -8.11
CA SER A 144 -6.57 -5.85 -8.47
C SER A 144 -5.79 -4.87 -9.34
N ILE A 145 -6.47 -4.19 -10.28
CA ILE A 145 -5.85 -3.12 -11.08
C ILE A 145 -5.40 -1.97 -10.17
N GLY A 146 -6.25 -1.53 -9.24
CA GLY A 146 -5.95 -0.48 -8.27
C GLY A 146 -4.73 -0.82 -7.40
N LYS A 147 -4.68 -2.04 -6.86
CA LYS A 147 -3.52 -2.51 -6.08
C LYS A 147 -2.23 -2.44 -6.88
N LEU A 148 -2.22 -2.98 -8.10
CA LEU A 148 -1.04 -2.94 -8.98
C LEU A 148 -0.64 -1.49 -9.32
N ALA A 149 -1.62 -0.62 -9.56
CA ALA A 149 -1.37 0.79 -9.83
C ALA A 149 -0.69 1.48 -8.63
N ILE A 150 -1.07 1.16 -7.38
CA ILE A 150 -0.39 1.66 -6.18
C ILE A 150 1.09 1.25 -6.17
N SER A 151 1.40 -0.03 -6.41
CA SER A 151 2.78 -0.52 -6.52
C SER A 151 3.57 0.23 -7.60
N HIS A 152 2.96 0.44 -8.78
CA HIS A 152 3.59 1.14 -9.89
C HIS A 152 3.88 2.61 -9.59
N VAL A 153 2.93 3.32 -8.99
CA VAL A 153 3.11 4.71 -8.56
C VAL A 153 4.22 4.80 -7.52
N ALA A 154 4.20 3.94 -6.50
CA ALA A 154 5.22 3.95 -5.44
C ALA A 154 6.64 3.68 -5.99
N ARG A 155 6.80 2.68 -6.87
CA ARG A 155 8.08 2.37 -7.51
C ARG A 155 8.56 3.51 -8.42
N GLN A 156 7.66 4.12 -9.19
CA GLN A 156 8.01 5.25 -10.04
C GLN A 156 8.41 6.48 -9.20
N ALA A 157 7.74 6.72 -8.08
CA ALA A 157 8.09 7.81 -7.17
C ALA A 157 9.45 7.58 -6.52
N ALA A 158 9.72 6.37 -6.03
CA ALA A 158 11.03 5.98 -5.52
C ALA A 158 12.14 6.23 -6.55
N ARG A 159 11.91 5.83 -7.82
CA ARG A 159 12.86 6.07 -8.91
C ARG A 159 13.13 7.56 -9.14
N VAL A 160 12.09 8.39 -9.16
CA VAL A 160 12.23 9.85 -9.28
C VAL A 160 13.03 10.41 -8.10
N HIS A 161 12.69 10.02 -6.87
CA HIS A 161 13.38 10.48 -5.67
C HIS A 161 14.86 10.06 -5.64
N SER A 162 15.18 8.81 -5.99
CA SER A 162 16.58 8.37 -6.12
C SER A 162 17.35 9.20 -7.14
N ARG A 163 16.74 9.52 -8.29
CA ARG A 163 17.39 10.33 -9.34
C ARG A 163 17.66 11.76 -8.87
N LEU A 164 16.72 12.36 -8.15
CA LEU A 164 16.84 13.71 -7.61
C LEU A 164 17.87 13.80 -6.47
N GLY A 165 17.86 12.82 -5.57
CA GLY A 165 18.78 12.78 -4.42
C GLY A 165 20.19 12.29 -4.78
N GLY A 166 20.33 11.56 -5.89
CA GLY A 166 21.60 10.92 -6.26
C GLY A 166 22.11 10.00 -5.15
N PRO A 167 23.43 9.91 -4.95
CA PRO A 167 24.02 9.12 -3.86
C PRO A 167 23.54 9.52 -2.46
N ARG A 168 23.18 10.80 -2.26
CA ARG A 168 22.69 11.31 -0.97
C ARG A 168 21.33 10.72 -0.57
N SER A 169 20.60 10.10 -1.51
CA SER A 169 19.36 9.38 -1.19
C SER A 169 19.56 8.16 -0.28
N MET A 170 20.81 7.70 -0.12
CA MET A 170 21.18 6.63 0.81
C MET A 170 21.42 7.11 2.25
N LEU A 171 21.53 8.43 2.47
CA LEU A 171 21.70 9.00 3.80
C LEU A 171 20.36 9.02 4.54
N ALA A 172 20.36 8.56 5.79
CA ALA A 172 19.15 8.32 6.58
C ALA A 172 19.25 8.97 7.97
N GLY A 173 18.10 9.04 8.65
CA GLY A 173 18.03 9.52 10.03
C GLY A 173 18.42 11.00 10.15
N THR A 174 19.21 11.32 11.17
CA THR A 174 19.60 12.70 11.52
C THR A 174 20.88 13.16 10.82
N ASP A 175 21.29 12.51 9.74
CA ASP A 175 22.45 12.96 8.96
C ASP A 175 22.15 14.36 8.36
N PRO A 176 22.96 15.38 8.65
CA PRO A 176 22.71 16.76 8.22
C PRO A 176 22.79 16.95 6.69
N HIS A 177 23.34 15.97 5.98
CA HIS A 177 23.44 15.98 4.52
C HIS A 177 22.33 15.14 3.85
N ALA A 178 21.50 14.45 4.64
CA ALA A 178 20.39 13.69 4.11
C ALA A 178 19.32 14.63 3.51
N PRO A 179 18.94 14.45 2.23
CA PRO A 179 17.93 15.29 1.64
C PRO A 179 16.55 14.99 2.24
N LEU A 180 15.76 16.06 2.45
CA LEU A 180 14.46 16.02 3.11
C LEU A 180 14.53 15.35 4.49
N ASP A 181 15.57 15.65 5.27
CA ASP A 181 15.72 15.18 6.66
C ASP A 181 15.67 13.64 6.79
N GLY A 182 16.34 12.93 5.87
CA GLY A 182 16.40 11.46 5.86
C GLY A 182 15.17 10.77 5.25
N LEU A 183 14.14 11.52 4.87
CA LEU A 183 12.89 10.98 4.32
C LEU A 183 13.10 10.19 3.03
N LEU A 184 14.07 10.57 2.18
CA LEU A 184 14.33 9.83 0.94
C LEU A 184 14.73 8.39 1.20
N ALA A 185 15.68 8.16 2.11
CA ALA A 185 16.09 6.81 2.46
C ALA A 185 14.89 6.00 3.00
N GLU A 186 14.05 6.62 3.84
CA GLU A 186 12.83 6.00 4.37
C GLU A 186 11.83 5.61 3.26
N ILE A 187 11.65 6.46 2.24
CA ILE A 187 10.82 6.13 1.06
C ILE A 187 11.39 4.88 0.35
N LEU A 188 12.70 4.88 0.03
CA LEU A 188 13.32 3.83 -0.76
C LEU A 188 13.23 2.45 -0.09
N ILE A 189 13.44 2.38 1.21
CA ILE A 189 13.35 1.14 1.98
C ILE A 189 11.89 0.72 2.25
N SER A 190 10.94 1.65 2.24
CA SER A 190 9.53 1.35 2.54
C SER A 190 8.71 0.94 1.30
N VAL A 191 9.07 1.44 0.11
CA VAL A 191 8.33 1.20 -1.15
C VAL A 191 8.17 -0.29 -1.51
N PRO A 192 9.18 -1.17 -1.34
CA PRO A 192 9.04 -2.59 -1.67
C PRO A 192 7.84 -3.26 -0.97
N ALA A 193 7.46 -2.80 0.22
CA ALA A 193 6.32 -3.33 0.95
C ALA A 193 5.00 -3.26 0.17
N GLN A 194 4.82 -2.27 -0.72
CA GLN A 194 3.59 -2.14 -1.53
C GLN A 194 3.39 -3.31 -2.49
N SER A 195 4.49 -3.87 -3.00
CA SER A 195 4.40 -4.99 -3.96
C SER A 195 3.99 -6.30 -3.28
N ILE A 196 4.04 -6.38 -1.94
CA ILE A 196 3.80 -7.60 -1.15
C ILE A 196 2.51 -7.50 -0.33
N ALA A 197 2.34 -6.40 0.41
CA ALA A 197 1.24 -6.23 1.35
C ALA A 197 -0.13 -6.19 0.65
N GLY A 198 -1.16 -6.77 1.28
CA GLY A 198 -2.52 -6.79 0.72
C GLY A 198 -2.69 -7.68 -0.51
N GLY A 199 -1.78 -8.65 -0.69
CA GLY A 199 -1.74 -9.58 -1.82
C GLY A 199 -0.68 -9.16 -2.83
N THR A 200 0.27 -10.05 -3.13
CA THR A 200 1.44 -9.71 -3.95
C THR A 200 1.04 -9.26 -5.36
N ASP A 201 1.93 -8.49 -6.00
CA ASP A 201 1.73 -8.05 -7.38
C ASP A 201 1.52 -9.25 -8.33
N GLU A 202 2.20 -10.37 -8.09
CA GLU A 202 2.08 -11.63 -8.83
C GLU A 202 0.68 -12.21 -8.68
N ILE A 203 0.18 -12.33 -7.43
CA ILE A 203 -1.17 -12.84 -7.17
C ILE A 203 -2.23 -11.95 -7.81
N GLN A 204 -2.06 -10.62 -7.79
CA GLN A 204 -3.00 -9.74 -8.51
C GLN A 204 -2.97 -9.97 -10.01
N ARG A 205 -1.80 -10.19 -10.62
CA ARG A 205 -1.70 -10.52 -12.05
C ARG A 205 -2.37 -11.84 -12.37
N ASN A 206 -2.22 -12.86 -11.53
CA ASN A 206 -2.92 -14.15 -11.69
C ASN A 206 -4.43 -13.97 -11.60
N ILE A 207 -4.93 -13.21 -10.62
CA ILE A 207 -6.36 -12.90 -10.50
C ILE A 207 -6.89 -12.22 -11.77
N LEU A 208 -6.15 -11.26 -12.33
CA LEU A 208 -6.53 -10.59 -13.57
C LEU A 208 -6.52 -11.55 -14.76
N GLY A 209 -5.47 -12.36 -14.91
CA GLY A 209 -5.37 -13.36 -15.96
C GLY A 209 -6.53 -14.35 -15.93
N GLU A 210 -6.75 -14.98 -14.78
CA GLU A 210 -7.75 -16.04 -14.62
C GLU A 210 -9.18 -15.49 -14.63
N LYS A 211 -9.47 -14.47 -13.81
CA LYS A 211 -10.85 -14.04 -13.56
C LYS A 211 -11.34 -12.96 -14.53
N ALA A 212 -10.44 -12.12 -15.04
CA ALA A 212 -10.82 -11.02 -15.91
C ALA A 212 -10.57 -11.35 -17.39
N LEU A 213 -9.47 -12.04 -17.69
CA LEU A 213 -9.09 -12.39 -19.06
C LEU A 213 -9.45 -13.83 -19.45
N GLY A 214 -9.87 -14.67 -18.50
CA GLY A 214 -10.25 -16.06 -18.77
C GLY A 214 -9.07 -16.96 -19.14
N LEU A 215 -7.84 -16.56 -18.77
CA LEU A 215 -6.65 -17.37 -19.01
C LEU A 215 -6.66 -18.63 -18.13
N PRO A 216 -6.00 -19.72 -18.56
CA PRO A 216 -5.83 -20.90 -17.72
C PRO A 216 -5.19 -20.56 -16.38
N LYS A 217 -5.64 -21.24 -15.33
CA LYS A 217 -5.06 -21.14 -13.99
C LYS A 217 -3.60 -21.58 -13.98
N GLU A 218 -2.77 -20.91 -13.19
CA GLU A 218 -1.39 -21.36 -12.99
C GLU A 218 -1.35 -22.80 -12.42
N PRO A 219 -0.47 -23.68 -12.94
CA PRO A 219 -0.29 -25.01 -12.39
C PRO A 219 0.11 -24.95 -10.92
N ASP A 220 -0.62 -25.67 -10.07
CA ASP A 220 -0.35 -25.79 -8.64
C ASP A 220 -0.25 -27.28 -8.27
N PRO A 221 0.95 -27.87 -8.29
CA PRO A 221 1.17 -29.27 -7.94
C PRO A 221 0.82 -29.60 -6.48
N GLY A 222 0.75 -28.58 -5.61
CA GLY A 222 0.50 -28.72 -4.18
C GLY A 222 -0.95 -28.47 -3.77
N LYS A 223 -1.85 -28.17 -4.72
CA LYS A 223 -3.20 -27.67 -4.44
C LYS A 223 -4.02 -28.50 -3.45
N ASP A 224 -3.92 -29.82 -3.55
CA ASP A 224 -4.69 -30.77 -2.75
C ASP A 224 -3.85 -31.39 -1.62
N LEU A 225 -2.62 -30.89 -1.41
CA LEU A 225 -1.70 -31.40 -0.40
C LEU A 225 -1.66 -30.48 0.84
N PRO A 226 -1.51 -31.06 2.04
CA PRO A 226 -1.16 -30.28 3.22
C PRO A 226 0.16 -29.52 3.02
N TYR A 227 0.27 -28.31 3.58
CA TYR A 227 1.48 -27.47 3.43
C TYR A 227 2.80 -28.17 3.78
N ARG A 228 2.79 -29.08 4.78
CA ARG A 228 3.99 -29.85 5.18
C ARG A 228 4.53 -30.75 4.05
N GLU A 229 3.65 -31.19 3.16
CA GLU A 229 3.94 -32.07 2.02
C GLU A 229 4.26 -31.22 0.79
N ALA A 230 3.50 -30.14 0.57
CA ALA A 230 3.71 -29.23 -0.55
C ALA A 230 5.07 -28.52 -0.52
N ARG A 231 5.64 -28.23 0.67
CA ARG A 231 6.94 -27.52 0.79
C ARG A 231 8.16 -28.29 0.30
N ASN A 232 8.02 -29.57 -0.04
CA ASN A 232 9.09 -30.46 -0.46
C ASN A 232 8.96 -30.91 -1.93
N LEU A 233 8.00 -30.35 -2.67
CA LEU A 233 7.86 -30.51 -4.12
C LEU A 233 8.78 -29.55 -4.87
#